data_AF-A0A259DRP8-F1
#
_entry.id   AF-A0A259DRP8-F1
#
_cell.length_a   1.000
_cell.length_b   1.000
_cell.length_c   1.000
_cell.angle_alpha   90.00
_cell.angle_beta   90.00
_cell.angle_gamma   90.00
#
_symmetry.space_group_name_H-M   'P 1'
#
loop_
_entity.id
_entity.type
_entity.pdbx_description
1 polymer ?
#
loop_
_entity_poly.entity_id
_entity_poly.type
_entity_poly.pdbx_seq_one_letter_code
_entity_poly.pdbx_strand_id
1 'polypeptide(L)'
;SHYTDEFKRLREGLFGLHRPFQPYTRGRRFAPPGGALATTRSSLLAQAAGPVAETLREAVILATVILQPGLIHRFESALERLELTGDDHETLRRLILTHADAPDLAEAIRQSAPAALDALMARPHVALAAPTRHVQDPDLATLFLAEELAKLEAWRGARREIADAVEDMGGLPDEGLTWRLTKAAEARHRSDKSGPNDSADLGEDRAALSRHLQSLLDSEVWVKKNR
;
A
#
# COMPACT_ATOMS: atom_id res chain seq x y z
N SER A 1 32.79 3.68 -37.96
CA SER A 1 33.13 2.90 -36.76
C SER A 1 33.76 3.79 -35.69
N HIS A 2 32.95 4.63 -35.05
CA HIS A 2 33.39 5.51 -33.95
C HIS A 2 32.35 5.51 -32.82
N TYR A 3 31.07 5.42 -33.19
CA TYR A 3 29.95 5.20 -32.26
C TYR A 3 29.98 3.85 -31.54
N THR A 4 30.49 2.81 -32.19
CA THR A 4 30.60 1.47 -31.58
C THR A 4 31.65 1.41 -30.47
N ASP A 5 32.69 2.23 -30.56
CA ASP A 5 33.77 2.26 -29.55
C ASP A 5 33.38 3.11 -28.33
N GLU A 6 32.59 4.17 -28.52
CA GLU A 6 32.03 4.94 -27.40
C GLU A 6 31.01 4.13 -26.59
N PHE A 7 30.14 3.37 -27.26
CA PHE A 7 29.20 2.48 -26.57
C PHE A 7 29.90 1.36 -25.79
N LYS A 8 31.01 0.82 -26.31
CA LYS A 8 31.83 -0.17 -25.61
C LYS A 8 32.48 0.41 -24.35
N ARG A 9 32.96 1.65 -24.44
CA ARG A 9 33.58 2.40 -23.34
C ARG A 9 32.59 2.77 -22.23
N LEU A 10 31.37 3.17 -22.59
CA LEU A 10 30.29 3.45 -21.65
C LEU A 10 29.80 2.18 -20.94
N ARG A 11 29.75 1.04 -21.65
CA ARG A 11 29.37 -0.25 -21.06
C ARG A 11 30.42 -0.78 -20.07
N GLU A 12 31.71 -0.58 -20.36
CA GLU A 12 32.80 -0.97 -19.46
C GLU A 12 32.83 -0.12 -18.17
N GLY A 13 32.42 1.15 -18.23
CA GLY A 13 32.30 2.02 -17.04
C GLY A 13 31.12 1.68 -16.12
N LEU A 14 30.05 1.07 -16.65
CA LEU A 14 28.85 0.73 -15.89
C LEU A 14 28.89 -0.67 -15.25
N PHE A 15 29.65 -1.62 -15.81
CA PHE A 15 29.63 -3.03 -15.39
C PHE A 15 31.00 -3.68 -15.14
N GLY A 16 32.12 -2.97 -15.31
CA GLY A 16 33.46 -3.50 -15.08
C GLY A 16 33.92 -3.40 -13.62
N LEU A 17 34.09 -4.53 -12.93
CA LEU A 17 34.89 -4.60 -11.70
C LEU A 17 36.37 -4.36 -12.04
N HIS A 18 36.84 -3.13 -11.95
CA HIS A 18 38.27 -2.85 -11.73
C HIS A 18 38.43 -1.57 -10.92
N ARG A 19 38.50 -1.72 -9.59
CA ARG A 19 39.05 -0.68 -8.72
C ARG A 19 40.55 -0.92 -8.56
N PRO A 20 41.44 0.02 -8.91
CA PRO A 20 42.80 -0.02 -8.40
C PRO A 20 42.78 0.21 -6.89
N PHE A 21 43.55 -0.59 -6.16
CA PHE A 21 43.72 -0.48 -4.71
C PHE A 21 44.32 0.88 -4.35
N GLN A 22 43.59 1.70 -3.58
CA GLN A 22 44.10 2.94 -3.00
C GLN A 22 44.40 2.75 -1.51
N PRO A 23 45.60 3.12 -1.03
CA PRO A 23 45.94 2.99 0.38
C PRO A 23 45.15 3.98 1.24
N TYR A 24 44.73 3.48 2.40
CA TYR A 24 43.87 4.11 3.38
C TYR A 24 44.50 5.39 3.98
N THR A 25 43.85 6.54 3.78
CA THR A 25 44.13 7.78 4.52
C THR A 25 43.13 7.95 5.65
N ARG A 26 43.67 8.03 6.87
CA ARG A 26 42.93 8.16 8.13
C ARG A 26 42.41 9.60 8.25
N GLY A 27 41.07 9.80 8.26
CA GLY A 27 40.51 11.08 8.68
C GLY A 27 39.25 11.64 7.99
N ARG A 28 38.50 10.89 7.19
CA ARG A 28 37.22 11.40 6.63
C ARG A 28 36.05 10.49 6.96
N ARG A 29 35.11 11.00 7.77
CA ARG A 29 33.84 10.32 8.07
C ARG A 29 33.03 10.20 6.78
N PHE A 30 32.82 8.96 6.34
CA PHE A 30 31.92 8.61 5.25
C PHE A 30 30.48 8.76 5.73
N ALA A 31 29.72 9.69 5.15
CA ALA A 31 28.27 9.77 5.29
C ALA A 31 27.66 9.12 4.04
N PRO A 32 26.94 7.99 4.15
CA PRO A 32 26.21 7.47 3.01
C PRO A 32 25.13 8.49 2.59
N PRO A 33 24.86 8.68 1.29
CA PRO A 33 23.72 9.47 0.85
C PRO A 33 22.44 8.82 1.39
N GLY A 34 21.87 9.45 2.42
CA GLY A 34 20.57 9.13 2.96
C GLY A 34 19.49 9.48 1.93
N GLY A 35 18.46 8.64 1.85
CA GLY A 35 17.25 8.96 1.08
C GLY A 35 16.86 7.97 -0.01
N ALA A 36 17.23 6.70 0.09
CA ALA A 36 16.68 5.66 -0.80
C ALA A 36 16.25 4.41 -0.02
N LEU A 37 15.37 4.56 0.98
CA LEU A 37 14.82 3.40 1.69
C LEU A 37 13.30 3.45 1.95
N ALA A 38 12.64 4.58 1.71
CA ALA A 38 11.19 4.72 1.91
C ALA A 38 10.40 4.75 0.59
N THR A 39 10.90 5.45 -0.43
CA THR A 39 10.16 5.72 -1.68
C THR A 39 10.09 4.51 -2.62
N THR A 40 11.13 3.68 -2.67
CA THR A 40 11.15 2.48 -3.52
C THR A 40 10.43 1.26 -2.93
N ARG A 41 10.10 1.25 -1.63
CA ARG A 41 9.41 0.10 -0.98
C ARG A 41 7.90 0.26 -0.93
N SER A 42 7.40 1.49 -0.99
CA SER A 42 6.00 1.79 -1.27
C SER A 42 5.60 1.45 -2.72
N SER A 43 6.58 1.18 -3.59
CA SER A 43 6.44 0.93 -5.03
C SER A 43 5.36 -0.10 -5.40
N LEU A 44 5.31 -1.29 -4.79
CA LEU A 44 4.32 -2.29 -5.20
C LEU A 44 2.88 -1.96 -4.75
N LEU A 45 2.69 -1.49 -3.52
CA LEU A 45 1.36 -1.11 -3.01
C LEU A 45 0.87 0.25 -3.55
N ALA A 46 1.77 1.13 -3.95
CA ALA A 46 1.46 2.44 -4.53
C ALA A 46 1.34 2.40 -6.06
N GLN A 47 1.98 1.44 -6.74
CA GLN A 47 1.88 1.27 -8.21
C GLN A 47 0.85 0.22 -8.62
N ALA A 48 0.45 -0.68 -7.73
CA ALA A 48 -0.69 -1.55 -7.99
C ALA A 48 -1.97 -0.71 -8.02
N ALA A 49 -2.78 -0.90 -9.06
CA ALA A 49 -4.11 -0.33 -9.18
C ALA A 49 -5.16 -1.43 -9.29
N GLY A 50 -6.38 -1.14 -8.86
CA GLY A 50 -7.51 -2.07 -8.96
C GLY A 50 -7.42 -3.27 -8.01
N PRO A 51 -8.08 -4.40 -8.34
CA PRO A 51 -8.32 -5.51 -7.40
C PRO A 51 -7.06 -6.11 -6.77
N VAL A 52 -5.95 -6.17 -7.51
CA VAL A 52 -4.67 -6.69 -6.98
C VAL A 52 -4.14 -5.81 -5.86
N ALA A 53 -4.25 -4.47 -5.99
CA ALA A 53 -3.83 -3.54 -4.97
C ALA A 53 -4.65 -3.71 -3.69
N GLU A 54 -5.95 -3.96 -3.83
CA GLU A 54 -6.85 -4.23 -2.70
C GLU A 54 -6.37 -5.48 -1.94
N THR A 55 -6.17 -6.60 -2.64
CA THR A 55 -5.73 -7.85 -2.00
C THR A 55 -4.35 -7.74 -1.33
N LEU A 56 -3.39 -7.00 -1.92
CA LEU A 56 -2.10 -6.74 -1.28
C LEU A 56 -2.28 -5.94 0.02
N ARG A 57 -3.18 -4.96 0.03
CA ARG A 57 -3.46 -4.08 1.16
C ARG A 57 -4.20 -4.81 2.28
N GLU A 58 -5.17 -5.64 1.93
CA GLU A 58 -5.85 -6.57 2.84
C GLU A 58 -4.83 -7.46 3.58
N ALA A 59 -3.89 -8.06 2.85
CA ALA A 59 -2.87 -8.93 3.43
C ALA A 59 -2.01 -8.21 4.48
N VAL A 60 -1.58 -6.97 4.18
CA VAL A 60 -0.77 -6.20 5.14
C VAL A 60 -1.58 -5.77 6.35
N ILE A 61 -2.86 -5.40 6.17
CA ILE A 61 -3.76 -5.09 7.29
C ILE A 61 -3.88 -6.28 8.24
N LEU A 62 -4.20 -7.46 7.72
CA LEU A 62 -4.36 -8.68 8.53
C LEU A 62 -3.05 -9.04 9.25
N ALA A 63 -1.92 -9.01 8.54
CA ALA A 63 -0.62 -9.32 9.14
C ALA A 63 -0.23 -8.32 10.24
N THR A 64 -0.53 -7.03 10.05
CA THR A 64 -0.27 -5.99 11.04
C THR A 64 -1.02 -6.26 12.33
N VAL A 65 -2.32 -6.57 12.22
CA VAL A 65 -3.18 -6.85 13.37
C VAL A 65 -2.78 -8.15 14.08
N ILE A 66 -2.36 -9.19 13.35
CA ILE A 66 -1.86 -10.44 13.95
C ILE A 66 -0.58 -10.19 14.75
N LEU A 67 0.35 -9.39 14.22
CA LEU A 67 1.60 -9.06 14.90
C LEU A 67 1.42 -8.06 16.05
N GLN A 68 0.34 -7.29 16.04
CA GLN A 68 0.05 -6.26 17.03
C GLN A 68 -1.41 -6.35 17.50
N PRO A 69 -1.77 -7.40 18.26
CA PRO A 69 -3.16 -7.66 18.66
C PRO A 69 -3.79 -6.53 19.49
N GLY A 70 -2.97 -5.70 20.16
CA GLY A 70 -3.45 -4.53 20.90
C GLY A 70 -4.19 -3.49 20.04
N LEU A 71 -4.09 -3.57 18.71
CA LEU A 71 -4.84 -2.72 17.79
C LEU A 71 -6.26 -3.21 17.50
N ILE A 72 -6.61 -4.47 17.84
CA ILE A 72 -7.88 -5.09 17.44
C ILE A 72 -9.07 -4.29 17.95
N HIS A 73 -9.18 -4.09 19.27
CA HIS A 73 -10.29 -3.35 19.89
C HIS A 73 -10.42 -1.92 19.36
N ARG A 74 -9.29 -1.27 19.04
CA ARG A 74 -9.30 0.09 18.49
C ARG A 74 -9.91 0.15 17.08
N PHE A 75 -9.71 -0.90 16.28
CA PHE A 75 -10.13 -0.95 14.88
C PHE A 75 -11.22 -2.01 14.62
N GLU A 76 -11.85 -2.55 15.66
CA GLU A 76 -12.74 -3.71 15.58
C GLU A 76 -13.87 -3.52 14.57
N SER A 77 -14.65 -2.44 14.70
CA SER A 77 -15.75 -2.15 13.77
C SER A 77 -15.29 -1.92 12.33
N ALA A 78 -14.06 -1.42 12.12
CA ALA A 78 -13.49 -1.28 10.79
C ALA A 78 -13.07 -2.64 10.22
N LEU A 79 -12.50 -3.51 11.04
CA LEU A 79 -12.14 -4.88 10.67
C LEU A 79 -13.38 -5.72 10.35
N GLU A 80 -14.43 -5.67 11.17
CA GLU A 80 -15.70 -6.38 10.96
C GLU A 80 -16.36 -6.04 9.61
N ARG A 81 -16.33 -4.75 9.25
CA ARG A 81 -16.90 -4.24 8.01
C ARG A 81 -15.99 -4.44 6.79
N LEU A 82 -14.74 -4.82 7.00
CA LEU A 82 -13.77 -4.92 5.92
C LEU A 82 -14.17 -6.06 4.97
N GLU A 83 -14.56 -5.71 3.75
CA GLU A 83 -14.75 -6.68 2.68
C GLU A 83 -13.37 -7.26 2.30
N LEU A 84 -13.24 -8.58 2.31
CA LEU A 84 -11.98 -9.27 2.01
C LEU A 84 -12.16 -10.14 0.78
N THR A 85 -11.21 -10.03 -0.14
CA THR A 85 -11.27 -10.67 -1.46
C THR A 85 -10.14 -11.67 -1.68
N GLY A 86 -9.06 -11.56 -0.90
CA GLY A 86 -7.95 -12.50 -0.95
C GLY A 86 -8.26 -13.87 -0.34
N ASP A 87 -7.58 -14.89 -0.87
CA ASP A 87 -7.67 -16.26 -0.36
C ASP A 87 -7.34 -16.30 1.14
N ASP A 88 -8.19 -16.99 1.89
CA ASP A 88 -8.13 -17.15 3.35
C ASP A 88 -8.20 -15.87 4.19
N HIS A 89 -8.27 -14.68 3.58
CA HIS A 89 -8.34 -13.41 4.32
C HIS A 89 -9.56 -13.36 5.24
N GLU A 90 -10.73 -13.79 4.75
CA GLU A 90 -11.96 -13.86 5.54
C GLU A 90 -11.84 -14.82 6.74
N THR A 91 -11.23 -15.99 6.52
CA THR A 91 -10.95 -16.96 7.57
C THR A 91 -10.05 -16.35 8.64
N LEU A 92 -8.99 -15.65 8.24
CA LEU A 92 -8.06 -14.98 9.15
C LEU A 92 -8.74 -13.84 9.91
N ARG A 93 -9.53 -12.98 9.25
CA ARG A 93 -10.31 -11.92 9.92
C ARG A 93 -11.22 -12.49 11.00
N ARG A 94 -11.95 -13.56 10.69
CA ARG A 94 -12.84 -14.20 11.65
C ARG A 94 -12.06 -14.70 12.87
N LEU A 95 -10.92 -15.35 12.66
CA LEU A 95 -10.09 -15.85 13.75
C LEU A 95 -9.49 -14.71 14.57
N ILE A 96 -9.06 -13.62 13.93
CA ILE A 96 -8.57 -12.40 14.59
C ILE A 96 -9.64 -11.86 15.55
N LEU A 97 -10.87 -11.68 15.07
CA LEU A 97 -11.97 -11.14 15.88
C LEU A 97 -12.43 -12.13 16.95
N THR A 98 -12.47 -13.43 16.63
CA THR A 98 -12.85 -14.50 17.60
C THR A 98 -11.86 -14.60 18.75
N HIS A 99 -10.59 -14.36 18.50
CA HIS A 99 -9.50 -14.50 19.47
C HIS A 99 -8.88 -13.15 19.86
N ALA A 100 -9.65 -12.05 19.77
CA ALA A 100 -9.15 -10.70 20.03
C ALA A 100 -8.49 -10.54 21.41
N ASP A 101 -9.00 -11.25 22.42
CA ASP A 101 -8.49 -11.23 23.80
C ASP A 101 -7.55 -12.39 24.13
N ALA A 102 -7.17 -13.21 23.15
CA ALA A 102 -6.25 -14.32 23.38
C ALA A 102 -4.85 -13.79 23.77
N PRO A 103 -4.18 -14.42 24.74
CA PRO A 103 -2.83 -13.99 25.17
C PRO A 103 -1.79 -14.13 24.06
N ASP A 104 -1.98 -15.11 23.16
CA ASP A 104 -1.19 -15.29 21.94
C ASP A 104 -2.15 -15.53 20.77
N LEU A 105 -2.49 -14.44 20.08
CA LEU A 105 -3.37 -14.50 18.92
C LEU A 105 -2.78 -15.32 17.77
N ALA A 106 -1.47 -15.19 17.54
CA ALA A 106 -0.81 -15.87 16.42
C ALA A 106 -0.85 -17.39 16.62
N GLU A 107 -0.66 -17.86 17.85
CA GLU A 107 -0.79 -19.27 18.19
C GLU A 107 -2.24 -19.77 18.09
N ALA A 108 -3.23 -19.00 18.55
CA ALA A 108 -4.64 -19.34 18.40
C ALA A 108 -5.06 -19.50 16.92
N ILE A 109 -4.58 -18.60 16.06
CA ILE A 109 -4.78 -18.70 14.61
C ILE A 109 -4.05 -19.92 14.06
N ARG A 110 -2.80 -20.16 14.46
CA ARG A 110 -1.98 -21.29 13.99
C ARG A 110 -2.64 -22.64 14.26
N GLN A 111 -3.29 -22.79 15.41
CA GLN A 111 -4.01 -24.02 15.76
C GLN A 111 -5.24 -24.27 14.86
N SER A 112 -5.88 -23.20 14.39
CA SER A 112 -7.12 -23.28 13.61
C SER A 112 -6.89 -23.29 12.09
N ALA A 113 -5.91 -22.51 11.61
CA ALA A 113 -5.65 -22.28 10.19
C ALA A 113 -4.14 -22.06 9.93
N PRO A 114 -3.28 -23.08 10.15
CA PRO A 114 -1.83 -22.92 10.03
C PRO A 114 -1.41 -22.55 8.60
N ALA A 115 -2.00 -23.19 7.58
CA ALA A 115 -1.67 -22.94 6.19
C ALA A 115 -1.99 -21.49 5.75
N ALA A 116 -3.13 -20.95 6.20
CA ALA A 116 -3.53 -19.57 5.91
C ALA A 116 -2.58 -18.56 6.56
N LEU A 117 -2.22 -18.80 7.83
CA LEU A 117 -1.28 -17.94 8.56
C LEU A 117 0.10 -17.96 7.91
N ASP A 118 0.62 -19.14 7.59
CA ASP A 118 1.94 -19.29 6.96
C ASP A 118 1.96 -18.67 5.56
N ALA A 119 0.89 -18.85 4.77
CA ALA A 119 0.75 -18.24 3.45
C ALA A 119 0.68 -16.71 3.51
N LEU A 120 -0.03 -16.14 4.50
CA LEU A 120 -0.08 -14.70 4.72
C LEU A 120 1.31 -14.15 5.08
N MET A 121 1.97 -14.76 6.06
CA MET A 121 3.25 -14.28 6.60
C MET A 121 4.42 -14.48 5.62
N ALA A 122 4.35 -15.46 4.72
CA ALA A 122 5.37 -15.70 3.70
C ALA A 122 5.39 -14.66 2.57
N ARG A 123 4.39 -13.78 2.48
CA ARG A 123 4.28 -12.79 1.39
C ARG A 123 5.39 -11.72 1.46
N PRO A 124 6.15 -11.48 0.38
CA PRO A 124 7.21 -10.47 0.40
C PRO A 124 6.74 -9.06 0.75
N HIS A 125 5.56 -8.64 0.28
CA HIS A 125 5.01 -7.32 0.60
C HIS A 125 4.58 -7.18 2.06
N VAL A 126 4.16 -8.27 2.70
CA VAL A 126 3.91 -8.32 4.15
C VAL A 126 5.22 -8.14 4.91
N ALA A 127 6.26 -8.92 4.58
CA ALA A 127 7.57 -8.78 5.22
C ALA A 127 8.22 -7.40 5.01
N LEU A 128 7.86 -6.70 3.94
CA LEU A 128 8.37 -5.36 3.61
C LEU A 128 7.48 -4.21 4.11
N ALA A 129 6.35 -4.48 4.75
CA ALA A 129 5.53 -3.42 5.33
C ALA A 129 6.26 -2.74 6.51
N ALA A 130 5.95 -1.47 6.77
CA ALA A 130 6.52 -0.74 7.89
C ALA A 130 6.15 -1.36 9.26
N PRO A 131 4.87 -1.65 9.58
CA PRO A 131 4.51 -2.19 10.89
C PRO A 131 5.06 -3.60 11.17
N THR A 132 5.35 -4.38 10.12
CA THR A 132 5.93 -5.73 10.27
C THR A 132 7.43 -5.69 10.58
N ARG A 133 8.14 -4.65 10.10
CA ARG A 133 9.55 -4.42 10.45
C ARG A 133 9.77 -3.65 11.73
N HIS A 134 8.75 -2.90 12.17
CA HIS A 134 8.82 -2.00 13.33
C HIS A 134 7.77 -2.37 14.37
N VAL A 135 7.70 -3.67 14.73
CA VAL A 135 6.70 -4.22 15.67
C VAL A 135 6.77 -3.58 17.07
N GLN A 136 7.91 -2.99 17.42
CA GLN A 136 8.13 -2.31 18.71
C GLN A 136 7.54 -0.88 18.75
N ASP A 137 6.96 -0.39 17.65
CA ASP A 137 6.39 0.95 17.52
C ASP A 137 4.88 0.87 17.24
N PRO A 138 4.05 0.82 18.30
CA PRO A 138 2.59 0.69 18.17
C PRO A 138 1.94 1.95 17.58
N ASP A 139 2.56 3.12 17.71
CA ASP A 139 2.04 4.37 17.15
C ASP A 139 2.19 4.35 15.62
N LEU A 140 3.35 3.91 15.11
CA LEU A 140 3.56 3.70 13.69
C LEU A 140 2.53 2.72 13.11
N ALA A 141 2.27 1.62 13.81
CA ALA A 141 1.31 0.63 13.34
C ALA A 141 -0.13 1.13 13.39
N THR A 142 -0.48 1.93 14.40
CA THR A 142 -1.78 2.61 14.49
C THR A 142 -2.00 3.53 13.29
N LEU A 143 -1.04 4.40 13.00
CA LEU A 143 -1.11 5.32 11.86
C LEU A 143 -1.18 4.56 10.53
N PHE A 144 -0.33 3.54 10.38
CA PHE A 144 -0.31 2.70 9.19
C PHE A 144 -1.66 2.00 8.99
N LEU A 145 -2.20 1.34 10.01
CA LEU A 145 -3.45 0.60 9.91
C LEU A 145 -4.62 1.53 9.54
N ALA A 146 -4.70 2.71 10.17
CA ALA A 146 -5.69 3.72 9.83
C ALA A 146 -5.58 4.17 8.37
N GLU A 147 -4.36 4.45 7.90
CA GLU A 147 -4.09 4.86 6.52
C GLU A 147 -4.48 3.78 5.51
N GLU A 148 -4.10 2.53 5.76
CA GLU A 148 -4.39 1.44 4.81
C GLU A 148 -5.88 1.10 4.73
N LEU A 149 -6.61 1.16 5.86
CA LEU A 149 -8.06 1.01 5.91
C LEU A 149 -8.76 2.15 5.16
N ALA A 150 -8.37 3.41 5.41
CA ALA A 150 -8.95 4.57 4.74
C ALA A 150 -8.75 4.52 3.22
N LYS A 151 -7.56 4.07 2.77
CA LYS A 151 -7.30 3.87 1.35
C LYS A 151 -8.23 2.80 0.77
N LEU A 152 -8.36 1.62 1.38
CA LEU A 152 -9.28 0.58 0.88
C LEU A 152 -10.71 1.10 0.76
N GLU A 153 -11.19 1.83 1.76
CA GLU A 153 -12.53 2.41 1.74
C GLU A 153 -12.71 3.44 0.62
N ALA A 154 -11.74 4.33 0.42
CA ALA A 154 -11.76 5.33 -0.65
C ALA A 154 -11.74 4.69 -2.05
N TRP A 155 -10.88 3.70 -2.29
CA TRP A 155 -10.81 2.99 -3.56
C TRP A 155 -12.12 2.26 -3.89
N ARG A 156 -12.76 1.65 -2.90
CA ARG A 156 -14.04 0.96 -3.08
C ARG A 156 -15.20 1.93 -3.22
N GLY A 157 -15.19 3.05 -2.51
CA GLY A 157 -16.15 4.15 -2.67
C GLY A 157 -16.15 4.66 -4.12
N ALA A 158 -14.98 5.01 -4.64
CA ALA A 158 -14.84 5.44 -6.02
C ALA A 158 -15.29 4.37 -7.03
N ARG A 159 -15.01 3.09 -6.77
CA ARG A 159 -15.47 1.97 -7.62
C ARG A 159 -17.00 1.84 -7.63
N ARG A 160 -17.67 2.00 -6.49
CA ARG A 160 -19.14 1.98 -6.38
C ARG A 160 -19.77 3.17 -7.11
N GLU A 161 -19.26 4.38 -6.89
CA GLU A 161 -19.75 5.59 -7.59
C GLU A 161 -19.64 5.47 -9.12
N ILE A 162 -18.55 4.88 -9.62
CA ILE A 162 -18.39 4.60 -11.05
C ILE A 162 -19.41 3.58 -11.53
N ALA A 163 -19.67 2.51 -10.76
CA ALA A 163 -20.64 1.49 -11.12
C ALA A 163 -22.07 2.06 -11.17
N ASP A 164 -22.46 2.84 -10.16
CA ASP A 164 -23.75 3.51 -10.08
C ASP A 164 -23.94 4.48 -11.27
N ALA A 165 -22.91 5.29 -11.57
CA ALA A 165 -22.94 6.19 -12.73
C ALA A 165 -23.04 5.44 -14.07
N VAL A 166 -22.45 4.24 -14.19
CA VAL A 166 -22.57 3.39 -15.38
C VAL A 166 -23.96 2.79 -15.52
N GLU A 167 -24.60 2.42 -14.40
CA GLU A 167 -25.99 1.93 -14.38
C GLU A 167 -26.98 3.03 -14.78
N ASP A 168 -26.84 4.23 -14.22
CA ASP A 168 -27.66 5.41 -14.56
C ASP A 168 -27.57 5.78 -16.05
N MET A 169 -26.36 5.70 -16.63
CA MET A 169 -26.15 5.94 -18.07
C MET A 169 -26.70 4.82 -18.95
N GLY A 170 -26.83 3.59 -18.44
CA GLY A 170 -27.39 2.44 -19.15
C GLY A 170 -28.90 2.56 -19.42
N GLY A 171 -29.60 3.46 -18.72
CA GLY A 171 -31.01 3.78 -18.93
C GLY A 171 -31.29 4.83 -20.02
N LEU A 172 -30.26 5.41 -20.65
CA LEU A 172 -30.39 6.48 -21.66
C LEU A 172 -30.06 5.95 -23.08
N PRO A 173 -31.00 5.99 -24.04
CA PRO A 173 -30.88 5.17 -25.27
C PRO A 173 -29.76 5.56 -26.26
N ASP A 174 -29.18 6.76 -26.21
CA ASP A 174 -28.25 7.22 -27.27
C ASP A 174 -26.97 7.96 -26.78
N GLU A 175 -26.84 8.32 -25.50
CA GLU A 175 -25.70 9.11 -25.00
C GLU A 175 -24.57 8.26 -24.35
N GLY A 176 -24.89 7.03 -23.94
CA GLY A 176 -23.93 6.12 -23.29
C GLY A 176 -22.80 5.65 -24.20
N LEU A 177 -23.01 5.59 -25.52
CA LEU A 177 -21.99 5.18 -26.49
C LEU A 177 -20.86 6.20 -26.64
N THR A 178 -21.22 7.48 -26.76
CA THR A 178 -20.25 8.58 -26.86
C THR A 178 -19.42 8.68 -25.58
N TRP A 179 -20.05 8.53 -24.42
CA TRP A 179 -19.34 8.54 -23.14
C TRP A 179 -18.40 7.35 -22.97
N ARG A 180 -18.81 6.12 -23.35
CA ARG A 180 -17.93 4.94 -23.34
C ARG A 180 -16.73 5.12 -24.26
N LEU A 181 -16.92 5.70 -25.45
CA LEU A 181 -15.82 5.99 -26.37
C LEU A 181 -14.86 7.04 -25.78
N THR A 182 -15.39 8.14 -25.23
CA THR A 182 -14.60 9.20 -24.59
C THR A 182 -13.86 8.68 -23.37
N LYS A 183 -14.49 7.85 -22.52
CA LYS A 183 -13.84 7.27 -21.34
C LYS A 183 -12.82 6.20 -21.68
N ALA A 184 -13.08 5.35 -22.67
CA ALA A 184 -12.08 4.39 -23.16
C ALA A 184 -10.87 5.11 -23.78
N ALA A 185 -11.10 6.22 -24.49
CA ALA A 185 -10.05 7.08 -25.02
C ALA A 185 -9.26 7.79 -23.90
N GLU A 186 -9.94 8.34 -22.89
CA GLU A 186 -9.31 8.96 -21.71
C GLU A 186 -8.51 7.97 -20.88
N ALA A 187 -9.00 6.74 -20.70
CA ALA A 187 -8.31 5.69 -19.96
C ALA A 187 -7.05 5.25 -20.71
N ARG A 188 -7.13 5.03 -22.03
CA ARG A 188 -5.95 4.78 -22.88
C ARG A 188 -4.94 5.91 -22.80
N HIS A 189 -5.40 7.15 -22.91
CA HIS A 189 -4.54 8.32 -22.90
C HIS A 189 -3.90 8.58 -21.52
N ARG A 190 -4.59 8.22 -20.41
CA ARG A 190 -4.00 8.21 -19.07
C ARG A 190 -2.93 7.14 -18.91
N SER A 191 -3.16 5.93 -19.45
CA SER A 191 -2.15 4.86 -19.45
C SER A 191 -0.91 5.22 -20.29
N ASP A 192 -1.07 5.94 -21.40
CA ASP A 192 0.06 6.39 -22.24
C ASP A 192 0.81 7.59 -21.63
N LYS A 193 0.17 8.41 -20.79
CA LYS A 193 0.81 9.57 -20.15
C LYS A 193 1.52 9.26 -18.83
N SER A 194 1.31 8.09 -18.23
CA SER A 194 2.00 7.67 -17.00
C SER A 194 3.42 7.10 -17.23
N GLY A 195 4.16 7.67 -18.18
CA GLY A 195 5.61 7.51 -18.29
C GLY A 195 6.35 8.34 -17.21
N PRO A 196 7.63 8.03 -16.91
CA PRO A 196 8.28 8.27 -15.61
C PRO A 196 8.76 9.71 -15.33
N ASN A 197 7.95 10.74 -15.60
CA ASN A 197 8.38 12.14 -15.55
C ASN A 197 7.66 13.06 -14.55
N ASP A 198 6.87 12.55 -13.60
CA ASP A 198 6.11 13.41 -12.68
C ASP A 198 6.23 13.03 -11.19
N SER A 199 7.41 12.58 -10.76
CA SER A 199 7.66 12.18 -9.36
C SER A 199 8.46 13.22 -8.54
N ALA A 200 8.54 14.46 -9.00
CA ALA A 200 9.41 15.47 -8.40
C ALA A 200 8.66 16.55 -7.60
N ASP A 201 7.55 16.25 -6.91
CA ASP A 201 7.00 17.22 -5.94
C ASP A 201 6.02 16.62 -4.90
N LEU A 202 6.48 15.72 -4.04
CA LEU A 202 5.66 15.17 -2.93
C LEU A 202 6.31 15.37 -1.54
N GLY A 203 7.28 16.29 -1.43
CA GLY A 203 7.97 16.57 -0.17
C GLY A 203 7.16 17.47 0.78
N GLU A 204 6.41 18.43 0.24
CA GLU A 204 5.73 19.47 1.04
C GLU A 204 4.35 19.04 1.55
N ASP A 205 3.70 18.09 0.88
CA ASP A 205 2.30 17.72 1.18
C ASP A 205 2.12 16.80 2.39
N ARG A 206 3.19 16.26 2.99
CA ARG A 206 3.06 15.37 4.15
C ARG A 206 2.52 16.10 5.38
N ALA A 207 2.91 17.36 5.57
CA ALA A 207 2.37 18.21 6.63
C ALA A 207 0.94 18.69 6.34
N ALA A 208 0.57 18.84 5.05
CA ALA A 208 -0.80 19.14 4.66
C ALA A 208 -1.72 17.94 4.84
N LEU A 209 -1.29 16.75 4.42
CA LEU A 209 -1.99 15.48 4.57
C LEU A 209 -2.15 15.09 6.04
N SER A 210 -1.10 15.24 6.86
CA SER A 210 -1.19 14.99 8.30
C SER A 210 -2.19 15.91 8.99
N ARG A 211 -2.25 17.19 8.63
CA ARG A 211 -3.27 18.12 9.14
C ARG A 211 -4.67 17.77 8.68
N HIS A 212 -4.81 17.30 7.43
CA HIS A 212 -6.09 16.87 6.89
C HIS A 212 -6.61 15.61 7.58
N LEU A 213 -5.76 14.62 7.81
CA LEU A 213 -6.10 13.40 8.55
C LEU A 213 -6.43 13.69 10.01
N GLN A 214 -5.70 14.60 10.65
CA GLN A 214 -6.03 15.07 12.00
C GLN A 214 -7.40 15.78 12.04
N SER A 215 -7.73 16.58 11.03
CA SER A 215 -9.05 17.20 10.91
C SER A 215 -10.19 16.19 10.73
N LEU A 216 -9.94 15.05 10.08
CA LEU A 216 -10.93 13.98 9.95
C LEU A 216 -11.09 13.20 11.25
N LEU A 217 -10.01 13.05 12.04
CA LEU A 217 -10.05 12.54 13.41
C LEU A 217 -10.84 13.42 14.36
N ASP A 218 -10.57 14.72 14.32
CA ASP A 218 -11.20 15.69 15.22
C ASP A 218 -12.68 15.95 14.87
N SER A 219 -13.09 15.70 13.63
CA SER A 219 -14.47 15.91 13.18
C SER A 219 -15.40 14.72 13.44
N GLU A 220 -14.90 13.64 14.07
CA GLU A 220 -15.67 12.44 14.41
C GLU A 220 -16.58 12.00 13.26
N VAL A 221 -16.07 11.98 12.02
CA VAL A 221 -16.90 11.71 10.82
C VAL A 221 -17.57 10.34 10.88
N TRP A 222 -17.05 9.43 11.70
CA TRP A 222 -17.61 8.11 12.05
C TRP A 222 -18.75 8.13 13.07
N VAL A 223 -19.03 9.25 13.73
CA VAL A 223 -20.16 9.41 14.65
C VAL A 223 -21.36 9.92 13.86
N LYS A 224 -22.33 9.03 13.65
CA LYS A 224 -23.62 9.39 13.05
C LYS A 224 -24.31 10.38 13.99
N LYS A 225 -24.32 11.68 13.64
CA LYS A 225 -25.11 12.68 14.37
C LYS A 225 -26.59 12.31 14.25
N ASN A 226 -27.14 11.76 15.33
CA ASN A 226 -28.58 11.60 15.46
C ASN A 226 -29.22 13.00 15.42
N ARG A 227 -30.08 13.21 14.43
CA ARG A 227 -31.07 14.29 14.44
C ARG A 227 -32.23 13.91 15.34
#